data_AF-A0A954L972-F1
#
_entry.id   AF-A0A954L972-F1
#
_cell.length_a   1.000
_cell.length_b   1.000
_cell.length_c   1.000
_cell.angle_alpha   90.00
_cell.angle_beta   90.00
_cell.angle_gamma   90.00
#
_symmetry.space_group_name_H-M   'P 1'
#
loop_
_entity.id
_entity.type
_entity.pdbx_description
1 polymer ?
#
loop_
_entity_poly.entity_id
_entity_poly.type
_entity_poly.pdbx_seq_one_letter_code
_entity_poly.pdbx_strand_id
1 'polypeptide(L)'
;SVTLSGSTRVGVMFNRESIRINGDNIGGYMGREVIPDPITGANVLLRMFDTDTTNGPTQNAFADDHSSVHLSPLFEQGLNVSVPIFSRIPVLQDAWQLDDAKLNLGWTFLWVGDVADPNQSVVWQASPQSNVFPKVKPDRFSFIQNSLSVGIDWAY
;
A
#
# COMPACT_ATOMS: atom_id res chain seq x y z
N SER A 1 -26.33 17.31 27.74
CA SER A 1 -27.13 16.49 26.79
C SER A 1 -26.21 15.64 25.94
N VAL A 2 -26.69 14.50 25.42
CA VAL A 2 -25.92 13.73 24.42
C VAL A 2 -25.95 14.50 23.10
N THR A 3 -24.79 14.67 22.47
CA THR A 3 -24.67 15.34 21.17
C THR A 3 -24.18 14.34 20.13
N LEU A 4 -24.86 14.31 18.98
CA LEU A 4 -24.48 13.51 17.82
C LEU A 4 -24.11 14.45 16.68
N SER A 5 -22.99 14.20 16.04
CA SER A 5 -22.59 14.92 14.83
C SER A 5 -22.04 13.95 13.79
N GLY A 6 -22.20 14.31 12.52
CA GLY A 6 -21.68 13.54 11.40
C GLY A 6 -21.04 14.47 10.39
N SER A 7 -20.07 13.96 9.65
CA SER A 7 -19.45 14.70 8.54
C SER A 7 -19.16 13.75 7.40
N THR A 8 -19.36 14.23 6.17
CA THR A 8 -19.03 13.49 4.96
C THR A 8 -18.11 14.37 4.13
N ARG A 9 -16.97 13.83 3.72
CA ARG A 9 -16.00 14.51 2.86
C ARG A 9 -15.79 13.67 1.61
N VAL A 10 -15.90 14.33 0.46
CA VAL A 10 -15.58 13.76 -0.85
C VAL A 10 -14.46 14.58 -1.47
N GLY A 11 -13.55 13.90 -2.15
CA GLY A 11 -12.41 14.54 -2.78
C GLY A 11 -11.85 13.71 -3.91
N VAL A 12 -10.90 14.30 -4.62
CA VAL A 12 -10.09 13.62 -5.62
C VAL A 12 -8.63 13.95 -5.38
N MET A 13 -7.76 12.96 -5.54
CA MET A 13 -6.32 13.11 -5.40
C MET A 13 -5.65 12.93 -6.75
N PHE A 14 -4.74 13.83 -7.09
CA PHE A 14 -3.93 13.74 -8.30
C PHE A 14 -2.60 13.07 -7.93
N ASN A 15 -2.35 11.89 -8.46
CA ASN A 15 -1.20 11.09 -8.13
C ASN A 15 -0.27 10.96 -9.35
N ARG A 16 1.03 11.15 -9.11
CA ARG A 16 2.09 10.90 -10.08
C ARG A 16 3.01 9.83 -9.50
N GLU A 17 3.06 8.70 -10.18
CA GLU A 17 3.86 7.55 -9.77
C GLU A 17 4.97 7.30 -10.79
N SER A 18 6.15 6.91 -10.29
CA SER A 18 7.27 6.44 -11.10
C SER A 18 7.90 5.25 -10.39
N ILE A 19 7.90 4.11 -11.07
CA ILE A 19 8.55 2.87 -10.63
C ILE A 19 9.70 2.61 -11.58
N ARG A 20 10.88 2.40 -11.02
CA ARG A 20 12.08 2.03 -11.76
C ARG A 20 12.63 0.74 -11.20
N ILE A 21 12.90 -0.22 -12.08
CA ILE A 21 13.63 -1.43 -11.73
C ILE A 21 14.92 -1.47 -12.55
N ASN A 22 15.99 -1.84 -11.88
CA ASN A 22 17.25 -2.18 -12.52
C ASN A 22 17.87 -3.35 -11.78
N GLY A 23 18.68 -4.13 -12.48
CA GLY A 23 19.34 -5.26 -11.87
C GLY A 23 20.01 -6.14 -12.89
N ASP A 24 20.52 -7.25 -12.39
CA ASP A 24 21.21 -8.25 -13.17
C ASP A 24 20.67 -9.62 -12.75
N ASN A 25 20.19 -10.40 -13.72
CA ASN A 25 19.62 -11.72 -13.43
C ASN A 25 20.75 -12.71 -13.15
N ILE A 26 20.66 -13.39 -12.00
CA ILE A 26 21.56 -14.50 -11.64
C ILE A 26 21.23 -15.81 -12.41
N GLY A 27 20.52 -15.75 -13.54
CA GLY A 27 20.14 -16.91 -14.35
C GLY A 27 18.70 -16.86 -14.88
N GLY A 28 18.34 -17.81 -15.76
CA GLY A 28 16.98 -17.94 -16.29
C GLY A 28 16.02 -18.56 -15.27
N TYR A 29 15.09 -17.76 -14.77
CA TYR A 29 13.92 -18.23 -14.02
C TYR A 29 12.66 -17.99 -14.86
N MET A 30 12.33 -19.00 -15.66
CA MET A 30 10.98 -19.22 -16.14
C MET A 30 10.39 -20.23 -15.17
N GLY A 31 9.18 -20.05 -14.63
CA GLY A 31 8.58 -20.96 -13.63
C GLY A 31 8.30 -22.40 -14.11
N ARG A 32 9.04 -22.89 -15.11
CA ARG A 32 9.03 -24.24 -15.68
C ARG A 32 10.48 -24.65 -15.95
N GLU A 33 10.87 -25.80 -15.41
CA GLU A 33 12.16 -26.43 -15.67
C GLU A 33 12.33 -26.65 -17.18
N VAL A 34 13.39 -26.07 -17.77
CA VAL A 34 13.70 -26.26 -19.18
C VAL A 34 14.24 -27.68 -19.33
N ILE A 35 13.46 -28.55 -20.01
CA ILE A 35 13.89 -29.90 -20.36
C ILE A 35 15.23 -29.79 -21.13
N PRO A 36 16.29 -30.50 -20.74
CA PRO A 36 17.58 -30.44 -21.42
C PRO A 36 17.43 -30.68 -22.92
N ASP A 37 18.16 -29.94 -23.74
CA ASP A 37 18.21 -30.18 -25.18
C ASP A 37 18.71 -31.62 -25.43
N PRO A 38 17.89 -32.51 -26.03
CA PRO A 38 18.23 -33.92 -26.19
C PRO A 38 19.34 -34.16 -27.24
N ILE A 39 19.71 -33.14 -28.02
CA ILE A 39 20.74 -33.22 -29.07
C ILE A 39 22.05 -32.62 -28.57
N THR A 40 22.02 -31.50 -27.84
CA THR A 40 23.24 -30.82 -27.39
C THR A 40 23.59 -31.06 -25.91
N GLY A 41 22.71 -31.71 -25.14
CA GLY A 41 22.92 -31.96 -23.71
C GLY A 41 22.99 -30.68 -22.86
N ALA A 42 22.57 -29.54 -23.41
CA ALA A 42 22.68 -28.25 -22.73
C ALA A 42 21.64 -28.18 -21.61
N ASN A 43 22.12 -28.07 -20.37
CA ASN A 43 21.30 -27.82 -19.19
C ASN A 43 21.25 -26.33 -18.86
N VAL A 44 20.33 -25.94 -17.98
CA VAL A 44 20.19 -24.53 -17.52
C VAL A 44 21.49 -24.01 -16.89
N LEU A 45 22.28 -24.89 -16.26
CA LEU A 45 23.56 -24.54 -15.61
C LEU A 45 24.65 -24.05 -16.58
N LEU A 46 24.65 -24.48 -17.85
CA LEU A 46 25.58 -24.00 -18.88
C LEU A 46 25.14 -22.67 -19.53
N ARG A 47 23.94 -22.17 -19.18
CA ARG A 47 23.24 -21.05 -19.85
C ARG A 47 22.83 -19.94 -18.89
N MET A 48 23.19 -20.08 -17.62
CA MET A 48 23.01 -19.10 -16.57
C MET A 48 24.39 -18.47 -16.30
N PHE A 49 24.44 -17.21 -15.87
CA PHE A 49 25.66 -16.54 -15.42
C PHE A 49 26.60 -16.03 -16.53
N ASP A 50 26.12 -15.09 -17.35
CA ASP A 50 27.01 -14.01 -17.80
C ASP A 50 26.99 -12.95 -16.70
N THR A 51 27.98 -12.98 -15.81
CA THR A 51 28.17 -11.98 -14.74
C THR A 51 29.37 -11.07 -15.02
N ASP A 52 29.92 -11.14 -16.24
CA ASP A 52 31.09 -10.36 -16.61
C ASP A 52 30.70 -8.91 -16.90
N THR A 53 31.03 -8.03 -15.96
CA THR A 53 30.78 -6.59 -16.05
C THR A 53 31.99 -5.79 -16.53
N THR A 54 33.10 -6.44 -16.91
CA THR A 54 34.35 -5.73 -17.26
C THR A 54 34.23 -4.83 -18.49
N ASN A 55 33.27 -5.08 -19.39
CA ASN A 55 33.05 -4.32 -20.62
C ASN A 55 31.68 -3.61 -20.71
N GLY A 56 30.90 -3.56 -19.63
CA GLY A 56 29.56 -2.96 -19.61
C GLY A 56 28.52 -3.80 -18.85
N PRO A 57 27.22 -3.48 -18.96
CA PRO A 57 26.15 -4.31 -18.41
C PRO A 57 26.21 -5.72 -18.99
N THR A 58 26.01 -6.73 -18.15
CA THR A 58 25.97 -8.12 -18.59
C THR A 58 24.79 -8.38 -19.54
N GLN A 59 24.78 -9.50 -20.25
CA GLN A 59 23.60 -9.92 -21.03
C GLN A 59 22.37 -10.22 -20.17
N ASN A 60 22.55 -10.31 -18.85
CA ASN A 60 21.50 -10.58 -17.87
C ASN A 60 20.96 -9.28 -17.22
N ALA A 61 21.59 -8.14 -17.51
CA ALA A 61 21.17 -6.83 -17.03
C ALA A 61 19.80 -6.45 -17.58
N PHE A 62 18.94 -5.91 -16.71
CA PHE A 62 17.64 -5.39 -17.06
C PHE A 62 17.45 -4.00 -16.46
N ALA A 63 16.71 -3.16 -17.18
CA ALA A 63 16.24 -1.88 -16.71
C ALA A 63 14.86 -1.63 -17.31
N ASP A 64 13.92 -1.23 -16.47
CA ASP A 64 12.58 -0.83 -16.90
C ASP A 64 12.09 0.34 -16.03
N ASP A 65 11.32 1.23 -16.65
CA ASP A 65 10.80 2.45 -16.03
C ASP A 65 9.33 2.59 -16.43
N HIS A 66 8.47 2.77 -15.44
CA HIS A 66 7.06 3.00 -15.66
C HIS A 66 6.62 4.23 -14.88
N SER A 67 6.08 5.21 -15.60
CA SER A 67 5.48 6.41 -15.00
C SER A 67 4.00 6.47 -15.32
N SER A 68 3.17 6.74 -14.33
CA SER A 68 1.73 6.90 -14.53
C SER A 68 1.19 8.12 -13.77
N VAL A 69 0.15 8.73 -14.32
CA VAL A 69 -0.57 9.83 -13.71
C VAL A 69 -2.03 9.41 -13.60
N HIS A 70 -2.62 9.58 -12.43
CA HIS A 70 -3.99 9.17 -12.21
C HIS A 70 -4.72 9.99 -11.16
N LEU A 71 -6.04 9.84 -11.19
CA LEU A 71 -6.96 10.43 -10.25
C LEU A 71 -7.47 9.33 -9.32
N SER A 72 -7.40 9.57 -8.03
CA SER A 72 -7.89 8.66 -6.99
C SER A 72 -9.07 9.32 -6.28
N PRO A 73 -10.29 8.75 -6.37
CA PRO A 73 -11.42 9.29 -5.63
C PRO A 73 -11.25 9.01 -4.13
N LEU A 74 -11.68 9.95 -3.29
CA LEU A 74 -11.62 9.87 -1.85
C LEU A 74 -13.02 10.10 -1.25
N PHE A 75 -13.41 9.22 -0.33
CA PHE A 75 -14.64 9.32 0.44
C PHE A 75 -14.34 9.07 1.92
N GLU A 76 -14.74 10.01 2.78
CA GLU A 76 -14.58 9.92 4.23
C GLU A 76 -15.92 10.20 4.91
N GLN A 77 -16.31 9.34 5.85
CA GLN A 77 -17.49 9.46 6.67
C GLN A 77 -17.10 9.45 8.15
N GLY A 78 -17.34 10.55 8.84
CA GLY A 78 -17.15 10.67 10.28
C GLY A 78 -18.49 10.66 11.02
N LEU A 79 -18.50 10.05 12.20
CA LEU A 79 -19.58 10.07 13.18
C LEU A 79 -18.97 10.35 14.55
N ASN A 80 -19.45 11.36 15.25
CA ASN A 80 -18.99 11.69 16.61
C ASN A 80 -20.17 11.76 17.57
N VAL A 81 -19.99 11.15 18.73
CA VAL A 81 -20.94 11.14 19.84
C VAL A 81 -20.25 11.72 21.07
N SER A 82 -20.84 12.76 21.67
CA SER A 82 -20.40 13.33 22.94
C SER A 82 -21.43 13.04 24.03
N VAL A 83 -21.01 12.36 25.09
CA VAL A 83 -21.86 11.96 26.22
C VAL A 83 -21.34 12.62 27.50
N PRO A 84 -22.18 13.36 28.24
CA PRO A 84 -21.82 13.80 29.59
C PRO A 84 -21.82 12.58 30.52
N ILE A 85 -20.66 12.20 31.04
CA ILE A 85 -20.47 10.96 31.80
C ILE A 85 -20.60 11.16 33.32
N PHE A 86 -20.31 12.34 33.85
CA PHE A 86 -20.27 12.57 35.30
C PHE A 86 -21.47 13.33 35.87
N SER A 87 -22.25 14.03 35.05
CA SER A 87 -23.50 14.69 35.48
C SER A 87 -24.65 13.72 35.85
N ARG A 88 -24.41 12.40 35.85
CA ARG A 88 -25.41 11.34 36.04
C ARG A 88 -25.05 10.30 37.10
N ILE A 89 -23.86 10.35 37.70
CA ILE A 89 -23.40 9.39 38.72
C ILE A 89 -23.37 10.10 40.08
N PRO A 90 -24.24 9.75 41.06
CA PRO A 90 -24.42 10.46 42.34
C PRO A 90 -23.17 10.64 43.20
N VAL A 91 -22.17 9.77 43.05
CA VAL A 91 -20.99 9.73 43.93
C VAL A 91 -19.84 10.63 43.45
N LEU A 92 -19.87 11.08 42.20
CA LEU A 92 -18.79 11.89 41.58
C LEU A 92 -19.21 13.35 41.31
N GLN A 93 -20.42 13.75 41.74
CA GLN A 93 -20.99 15.09 41.54
C GLN A 93 -20.30 16.14 42.42
N ASP A 94 -19.69 15.74 43.54
CA ASP A 94 -19.06 16.65 44.50
C ASP A 94 -17.63 17.08 44.09
N ALA A 95 -17.07 16.50 43.03
CA ALA A 95 -15.79 16.91 42.48
C ALA A 95 -16.01 18.07 41.49
N TRP A 96 -15.80 19.32 41.95
CA TRP A 96 -15.96 20.55 41.15
C TRP A 96 -15.22 20.56 39.80
N GLN A 97 -14.21 19.71 39.63
CA GLN A 97 -13.40 19.57 38.40
C GLN A 97 -13.99 18.60 37.37
N LEU A 98 -14.99 17.78 37.75
CA LEU A 98 -15.52 16.70 36.91
C LEU A 98 -16.96 16.92 36.45
N ASP A 99 -17.62 17.97 36.91
CA ASP A 99 -19.06 18.21 36.68
C ASP A 99 -19.38 18.44 35.19
N ASP A 100 -18.42 18.97 34.42
CA ASP A 100 -18.53 19.27 32.99
C ASP A 100 -17.84 18.26 32.06
N ALA A 101 -17.35 17.14 32.58
CA ALA A 101 -16.58 16.20 31.77
C ALA A 101 -17.44 15.43 30.74
N LYS A 102 -16.97 15.43 29.49
CA LYS A 102 -17.63 14.82 28.33
C LYS A 102 -16.78 13.70 27.76
N LEU A 103 -17.37 12.52 27.62
CA LEU A 103 -16.80 11.43 26.84
C LEU A 103 -17.11 11.67 25.37
N ASN A 104 -16.08 11.73 24.54
CA ASN A 104 -16.19 11.82 23.10
C ASN A 104 -15.81 10.48 22.47
N LEU A 105 -16.70 9.95 21.64
CA LEU A 105 -16.50 8.77 20.81
C LEU A 105 -16.61 9.19 19.35
N GLY A 106 -15.55 8.99 18.58
CA GLY A 106 -15.53 9.30 17.15
C GLY A 106 -15.22 8.07 16.33
N TRP A 107 -16.01 7.79 15.30
CA TRP A 107 -15.74 6.76 14.30
C TRP A 107 -15.56 7.42 12.93
N THR A 108 -14.54 7.01 12.20
CA THR A 108 -14.27 7.50 10.84
C THR A 108 -14.04 6.32 9.90
N PHE A 109 -14.75 6.34 8.77
CA PHE A 109 -14.55 5.45 7.63
C PHE A 109 -13.91 6.23 6.50
N LEU A 110 -12.81 5.73 5.95
CA LEU A 110 -12.10 6.30 4.81
C LEU A 110 -12.03 5.24 3.69
N TRP A 111 -12.37 5.66 2.48
CA TRP A 111 -12.18 4.90 1.25
C TRP A 111 -11.41 5.74 0.24
N VAL A 112 -10.36 5.17 -0.33
CA VAL A 112 -9.55 5.77 -1.39
C VAL A 112 -9.47 4.80 -2.56
N GLY A 113 -9.94 5.21 -3.72
CA GLY A 113 -9.86 4.42 -4.95
C GLY A 113 -8.49 4.55 -5.64
N ASP A 114 -8.16 3.61 -6.51
CA ASP A 114 -6.98 3.65 -7.37
C ASP A 114 -5.68 3.97 -6.63
N VAL A 115 -5.38 3.26 -5.54
CA VAL A 115 -4.10 3.33 -4.84
C VAL A 115 -3.14 2.31 -5.46
N ALA A 116 -1.90 2.74 -5.71
CA ALA A 116 -0.87 1.86 -6.26
C ALA A 116 -0.38 0.85 -5.21
N ASP A 117 -0.28 -0.43 -5.60
CA ASP A 117 0.39 -1.47 -4.80
C ASP A 117 1.78 -1.78 -5.39
N PRO A 118 2.87 -1.21 -4.83
CA PRO A 118 4.21 -1.41 -5.37
C PRO A 118 4.69 -2.87 -5.25
N ASN A 119 4.12 -3.68 -4.35
CA ASN A 119 4.59 -5.06 -4.14
C ASN A 119 4.17 -6.01 -5.27
N GLN A 120 3.03 -5.76 -5.90
CA GLN A 120 2.54 -6.55 -7.04
C GLN A 120 2.93 -5.95 -8.40
N SER A 121 3.60 -4.81 -8.38
CA SER A 121 3.91 -4.03 -9.58
C SER A 121 5.06 -4.58 -10.42
N VAL A 122 5.75 -5.64 -9.98
CA VAL A 122 6.92 -6.19 -10.68
C VAL A 122 6.70 -7.66 -11.05
N VAL A 123 6.74 -7.94 -12.36
CA VAL A 123 6.76 -9.30 -12.89
C VAL A 123 8.22 -9.75 -12.97
N TRP A 124 8.64 -10.63 -12.06
CA TRP A 124 10.04 -11.09 -11.93
C TRP A 124 10.46 -12.20 -12.91
N GLN A 125 9.67 -12.47 -13.95
CA GLN A 125 10.01 -13.51 -14.93
C GLN A 125 11.23 -13.09 -15.75
N ALA A 126 12.23 -13.95 -15.84
CA ALA A 126 13.47 -13.66 -16.57
C ALA A 126 13.96 -14.88 -17.37
N SER A 127 14.13 -14.68 -18.67
CA SER A 127 14.83 -15.58 -19.58
C SER A 127 15.56 -14.75 -20.64
N PRO A 128 16.82 -14.37 -20.38
CA PRO A 128 17.65 -13.64 -21.34
C PRO A 128 17.75 -14.35 -22.70
N GLN A 129 17.75 -15.70 -22.70
CA GLN A 129 17.77 -16.50 -23.93
C GLN A 129 16.49 -16.41 -24.77
N SER A 130 15.36 -16.14 -24.14
CA SER A 130 14.07 -15.92 -24.81
C SER A 130 13.71 -14.44 -24.89
N ASN A 131 14.65 -13.54 -24.60
CA ASN A 131 14.45 -12.09 -24.56
C ASN A 131 13.33 -11.65 -23.59
N VAL A 132 13.18 -12.37 -22.48
CA VAL A 132 12.23 -12.06 -21.40
C VAL A 132 13.01 -11.49 -20.23
N PHE A 133 12.61 -10.31 -19.77
CA PHE A 133 13.21 -9.63 -18.63
C PHE A 133 12.12 -9.21 -17.64
N PRO A 134 12.47 -8.97 -16.37
CA PRO A 134 11.54 -8.41 -15.40
C PRO A 134 10.94 -7.10 -15.93
N LYS A 135 9.64 -6.91 -15.71
CA LYS A 135 8.91 -5.73 -16.16
C LYS A 135 8.04 -5.16 -15.07
N VAL A 136 7.85 -3.85 -15.11
CA VAL A 136 6.92 -3.16 -14.24
C VAL A 136 5.52 -3.21 -14.85
N LYS A 137 4.58 -3.79 -14.11
CA LYS A 137 3.15 -3.78 -14.43
C LYS A 137 2.38 -3.47 -13.15
N PRO A 138 2.05 -2.20 -12.87
CA PRO A 138 1.38 -1.84 -11.63
C PRO A 138 -0.09 -2.23 -11.67
N ASP A 139 -0.51 -3.01 -10.67
CA ASP A 139 -1.91 -3.26 -10.36
C ASP A 139 -2.40 -2.27 -9.29
N ARG A 140 -3.68 -1.93 -9.33
CA ARG A 140 -4.28 -0.87 -8.52
C ARG A 140 -5.46 -1.40 -7.74
N PHE A 141 -5.57 -0.96 -6.50
CA PHE A 141 -6.60 -1.44 -5.58
C PHE A 141 -7.22 -0.28 -4.80
N SER A 142 -8.38 -0.54 -4.20
CA SER A 142 -9.01 0.40 -3.28
C SER A 142 -8.49 0.20 -1.86
N PHE A 143 -8.14 1.29 -1.20
CA PHE A 143 -7.73 1.32 0.20
C PHE A 143 -8.92 1.69 1.09
N ILE A 144 -9.12 0.94 2.18
CA ILE A 144 -10.16 1.18 3.17
C ILE A 144 -9.54 1.26 4.56
N GLN A 145 -9.93 2.26 5.34
CA GLN A 145 -9.50 2.42 6.72
C GLN A 145 -10.70 2.75 7.61
N ASN A 146 -10.74 2.10 8.78
CA ASN A 146 -11.66 2.42 9.86
C ASN A 146 -10.86 2.92 11.06
N SER A 147 -11.27 4.03 11.65
CA SER A 147 -10.64 4.60 12.84
C SER A 147 -11.69 4.80 13.94
N LEU A 148 -11.33 4.43 15.17
CA LEU A 148 -12.10 4.70 16.37
C LEU A 148 -11.26 5.60 17.29
N SER A 149 -11.88 6.67 17.77
CA SER A 149 -11.29 7.64 18.69
C SER A 149 -12.13 7.72 19.96
N VAL A 150 -11.45 7.78 21.10
CA VAL A 150 -12.06 7.91 22.42
C VAL A 150 -11.30 8.99 23.17
N GLY A 151 -12.02 9.99 23.68
CA GLY A 151 -11.43 11.10 24.41
C GLY A 151 -12.32 11.55 25.56
N ILE A 152 -11.73 12.19 26.56
CA ILE A 152 -12.46 12.82 27.66
C ILE A 152 -12.05 14.28 27.68
N ASP A 153 -13.03 15.17 27.52
CA ASP A 153 -12.83 16.60 27.73
C ASP A 153 -13.28 16.93 29.15
N TRP A 154 -12.44 17.63 29.93
CA TRP A 154 -12.81 18.20 31.23
C TRP A 154 -12.44 19.69 31.25
N ALA A 155 -13.26 20.50 31.90
CA ALA A 155 -12.91 21.88 32.21
C ALA A 155 -11.96 21.91 33.42
N TYR A 156 -11.02 22.86 33.45
CA TYR A 156 -10.11 23.11 34.58
C TYR A 156 -10.51 24.40 35.30
#